data_AF-A0A414QA45-F1
#
_entry.id   AF-A0A414QA45-F1
#
_cell.length_a   1.000
_cell.length_b   1.000
_cell.length_c   1.000
_cell.angle_alpha   90.00
_cell.angle_beta   90.00
_cell.angle_gamma   90.00
#
_symmetry.space_group_name_H-M   'P 1'
#
loop_
_entity.id
_entity.type
_entity.pdbx_description
1 polymer ?
#
loop_
_entity_poly.entity_id
_entity_poly.type
_entity_poly.pdbx_seq_one_letter_code
_entity_poly.pdbx_strand_id
1 'polypeptide(L)'
;MNLFIELRKHGKLAAKRNPMYEKNKFGKFWMYFMAVFWAGYLVFFGTSFAFAFNDGATEAYHVLNSGLIFILCLDFLMRFPFQKTPAQEVKPYLLLPVKRNRLIDSLLIRSGLNGFNLIWLFFFVPFAIISITRFYGITGVLTYSIGIWLLMVLNNYWFLLCRTLMNERVWWIILPILAYGSIAAGMFIPDNSPLFDWSVDLGEGFILGHLLTFTGVFAAIVVLWFINRGLMIKLIYNEINKVEDTKVKHVSEYKFLDRYGEIGEYMRLELKMLLRNKVCKTALRTVFLVVISFTCILSFTEAYDGQGMKSFILVYNFVIFGILFLSSLMSYEGNYIDGLMSRKESIYTLLRAKYILYSIAILIPLFLMIPAMATGKLAVLSCIGWAVFVAGCVYFCLFQLAVYNNRTVDLNAKMTNRQNMGTGLQNLISGAAFGVPLLMNFMLTTFFGPTVTAWILIAIGAGFILTSRFWLKNVYHRFMKRRYKNMEGFRDSRQ
;
A
#
# COMPACT_ATOMS: atom_id res chain seq x y z
N MET A 1 13.60 -28.88 20.51
CA MET A 1 13.29 -27.44 20.67
C MET A 1 12.28 -27.08 19.57
N ASN A 2 11.10 -26.53 19.91
CA ASN A 2 10.01 -26.34 18.93
C ASN A 2 10.44 -25.37 17.82
N LEU A 3 10.46 -25.85 16.56
CA LEU A 3 10.80 -25.08 15.35
C LEU A 3 10.08 -23.71 15.33
N PHE A 4 8.83 -23.68 15.78
CA PHE A 4 8.04 -22.45 15.92
C PHE A 4 8.70 -21.39 16.82
N ILE A 5 9.21 -21.79 17.99
CA ILE A 5 9.85 -20.89 18.96
C ILE A 5 11.17 -20.36 18.39
N GLU A 6 11.95 -21.22 17.73
CA GLU A 6 13.18 -20.83 17.06
C GLU A 6 12.94 -19.86 15.91
N LEU A 7 11.93 -20.10 15.06
CA LEU A 7 11.54 -19.18 14.00
C LEU A 7 11.10 -17.82 14.56
N ARG A 8 10.36 -17.80 15.67
CA ARG A 8 9.97 -16.57 16.37
C ARG A 8 11.20 -15.83 16.92
N LYS A 9 12.17 -16.56 17.48
CA LYS A 9 13.45 -16.01 17.96
C LYS A 9 14.27 -15.43 16.80
N HIS A 10 14.39 -16.16 15.68
CA HIS A 10 15.04 -15.69 14.46
C HIS A 10 14.40 -14.41 13.93
N GLY A 11 13.07 -14.33 13.89
CA GLY A 11 12.35 -13.11 13.47
C GLY A 11 12.66 -11.91 14.37
N LYS A 12 12.70 -12.10 15.70
CA LYS A 12 13.09 -11.05 16.66
C LYS A 12 14.56 -10.62 16.48
N LEU A 13 15.46 -11.58 16.32
CA LEU A 13 16.90 -11.32 16.11
C LEU A 13 17.16 -10.62 14.78
N ALA A 14 16.49 -11.03 13.69
CA ALA A 14 16.57 -10.36 12.40
C ALA A 14 16.10 -8.91 12.47
N ALA A 15 15.01 -8.64 13.22
CA ALA A 15 14.57 -7.27 13.46
C ALA A 15 15.60 -6.46 14.26
N LYS A 16 16.25 -7.07 15.27
CA LYS A 16 17.27 -6.42 16.11
C LYS A 16 18.59 -6.17 15.37
N ARG A 17 19.01 -7.09 14.50
CA ARG A 17 20.23 -7.00 13.67
C ARG A 17 20.10 -6.02 12.52
N ASN A 18 18.88 -5.61 12.17
CA ASN A 18 18.70 -4.63 11.11
C ASN A 18 19.43 -3.33 11.52
N PRO A 19 20.37 -2.80 10.71
CA PRO A 19 21.17 -1.62 11.06
C PRO A 19 20.30 -0.36 11.30
N MET A 20 19.04 -0.39 10.90
CA MET A 20 18.06 0.67 11.14
C MET A 20 17.25 0.49 12.43
N TYR A 21 17.44 -0.62 13.17
CA TYR A 21 16.74 -0.86 14.42
C TYR A 21 17.06 0.22 15.47
N GLU A 22 18.30 0.68 15.52
CA GLU A 22 18.74 1.74 16.43
C GLU A 22 18.49 3.15 15.87
N LYS A 23 18.69 3.34 14.56
CA LYS A 23 18.43 4.63 13.88
C LYS A 23 16.94 5.04 13.90
N ASN A 24 16.03 4.10 14.15
CA ASN A 24 14.57 4.31 14.10
C ASN A 24 13.88 4.34 15.48
N LYS A 25 14.53 4.84 16.54
CA LYS A 25 13.91 5.01 17.87
C LYS A 25 12.60 5.80 17.80
N PHE A 26 12.59 6.91 17.06
CA PHE A 26 11.39 7.72 16.81
C PHE A 26 10.30 6.91 16.09
N GLY A 27 10.64 6.13 15.06
CA GLY A 27 9.66 5.29 14.36
C GLY A 27 9.08 4.18 15.24
N LYS A 28 9.82 3.65 16.22
CA LYS A 28 9.28 2.70 17.21
C LYS A 28 8.30 3.39 18.14
N PHE A 29 8.66 4.54 18.70
CA PHE A 29 7.76 5.35 19.52
C PHE A 29 6.46 5.67 18.75
N TRP A 30 6.58 6.16 17.52
CA TRP A 30 5.43 6.47 16.66
C TRP A 30 4.57 5.25 16.36
N MET A 31 5.18 4.08 16.14
CA MET A 31 4.45 2.83 15.91
C MET A 31 3.66 2.38 17.14
N TYR A 32 4.25 2.45 18.34
CA TYR A 32 3.55 2.13 19.58
C TYR A 32 2.46 3.15 19.89
N PHE A 33 2.75 4.44 19.72
CA PHE A 33 1.76 5.51 19.88
C PHE A 33 0.57 5.32 18.93
N MET A 34 0.82 5.05 17.65
CA MET A 34 -0.24 4.76 16.68
C MET A 34 -1.03 3.50 17.04
N ALA A 35 -0.37 2.44 17.52
CA ALA A 35 -1.07 1.23 17.95
C ALA A 35 -2.01 1.50 19.14
N VAL A 36 -1.56 2.27 20.14
CA VAL A 36 -2.37 2.67 21.30
C VAL A 36 -3.50 3.61 20.87
N PHE A 37 -3.21 4.58 20.01
CA PHE A 37 -4.20 5.50 19.45
C PHE A 37 -5.31 4.76 18.71
N TRP A 38 -4.97 3.82 17.82
CA TRP A 38 -5.96 3.00 17.12
C TRP A 38 -6.75 2.09 18.06
N ALA A 39 -6.11 1.50 19.07
CA ALA A 39 -6.81 0.70 20.07
C ALA A 39 -7.83 1.56 20.86
N GLY A 40 -7.42 2.75 21.33
CA GLY A 40 -8.31 3.68 22.01
C GLY A 40 -9.46 4.17 21.13
N TYR A 41 -9.17 4.45 19.86
CA TYR A 41 -10.18 4.83 18.87
C TYR A 41 -11.20 3.71 18.66
N LEU A 42 -10.76 2.46 18.48
CA LEU A 42 -11.66 1.31 18.33
C LEU A 42 -12.52 1.09 19.58
N VAL A 43 -11.97 1.26 20.79
CA VAL A 43 -12.75 1.18 22.03
C VAL A 43 -13.81 2.28 22.07
N PHE A 44 -13.44 3.52 21.75
CA PHE A 44 -14.37 4.65 21.72
C PHE A 44 -15.52 4.45 20.72
N PHE A 45 -15.21 3.93 19.52
CA PHE A 45 -16.23 3.59 18.54
C PHE A 45 -17.10 2.42 19.00
N GLY A 46 -16.51 1.39 19.60
CA GLY A 46 -17.24 0.25 20.15
C GLY A 46 -18.25 0.67 21.22
N THR A 47 -17.86 1.56 22.14
CA THR A 47 -18.78 2.09 23.16
C THR A 47 -19.83 3.03 22.57
N SER A 48 -19.44 3.95 21.69
CA SER A 48 -20.35 4.90 21.05
C SER A 48 -21.43 4.20 20.23
N PHE A 49 -21.05 3.15 19.48
CA PHE A 49 -21.99 2.32 18.72
C PHE A 49 -22.94 1.57 19.64
N ALA A 50 -22.44 1.04 20.77
CA ALA A 50 -23.29 0.35 21.74
C ALA A 50 -24.37 1.28 22.33
N PHE A 51 -24.05 2.55 22.61
CA PHE A 51 -25.03 3.52 23.09
C PHE A 51 -25.97 4.01 21.98
N ALA A 52 -25.45 4.30 20.78
CA ALA A 52 -26.25 4.82 19.68
C ALA A 52 -27.35 3.85 19.21
N PHE A 53 -27.12 2.54 19.32
CA PHE A 53 -28.10 1.52 18.95
C PHE A 53 -28.96 1.02 20.12
N ASN A 54 -28.73 1.50 21.35
CA ASN A 54 -29.52 1.08 22.51
C ASN A 54 -30.95 1.66 22.50
N ASP A 55 -31.17 2.75 21.75
CA ASP A 55 -32.46 3.45 21.65
C ASP A 55 -33.27 3.06 20.39
N GLY A 56 -32.79 2.11 19.60
CA GLY A 56 -33.44 1.64 18.36
C GLY A 56 -34.49 0.54 18.57
N ALA A 57 -35.35 0.33 17.57
CA ALA A 57 -36.39 -0.71 17.58
C ALA A 57 -35.85 -2.16 17.42
N THR A 58 -34.60 -2.31 16.98
CA THR A 58 -33.88 -3.59 16.83
C THR A 58 -32.70 -3.63 17.79
N GLU A 59 -32.42 -4.80 18.38
CA GLU A 59 -31.38 -4.89 19.41
C GLU A 59 -29.99 -4.59 18.81
N ALA A 60 -29.19 -3.84 19.56
CA ALA A 60 -27.92 -3.30 19.08
C ALA A 60 -26.98 -4.34 18.46
N TYR A 61 -26.96 -5.56 19.01
CA TYR A 61 -26.10 -6.64 18.50
C TYR A 61 -26.57 -7.21 17.16
N HIS A 62 -27.87 -7.26 16.86
CA HIS A 62 -28.35 -7.68 15.53
C HIS A 62 -27.92 -6.68 14.46
N VAL A 63 -28.03 -5.38 14.76
CA VAL A 63 -27.57 -4.31 13.85
C VAL A 63 -26.07 -4.44 13.59
N LEU A 64 -25.25 -4.66 14.62
CA LEU A 64 -23.81 -4.82 14.42
C LEU A 64 -23.45 -6.12 13.67
N ASN A 65 -24.13 -7.22 13.98
CA ASN A 65 -23.91 -8.51 13.31
C ASN A 65 -24.32 -8.48 11.84
N SER A 66 -25.35 -7.71 11.46
CA SER A 66 -25.66 -7.45 10.06
C SER A 66 -24.50 -6.74 9.34
N GLY A 67 -23.81 -5.82 10.03
CA GLY A 67 -22.67 -5.09 9.49
C GLY A 67 -21.32 -5.85 9.51
N LEU A 68 -21.29 -7.08 10.03
CA LEU A 68 -20.06 -7.84 10.27
C LEU A 68 -19.29 -8.09 8.95
N ILE A 69 -19.99 -8.30 7.84
CA ILE A 69 -19.38 -8.49 6.52
C ILE A 69 -18.56 -7.26 6.08
N PHE A 70 -19.02 -6.03 6.38
CA PHE A 70 -18.25 -4.81 6.07
C PHE A 70 -16.98 -4.72 6.90
N ILE A 71 -17.05 -5.14 8.16
CA ILE A 71 -15.90 -5.18 9.06
C ILE A 71 -14.85 -6.16 8.51
N LEU A 72 -15.25 -7.31 7.98
CA LEU A 72 -14.32 -8.25 7.33
C LEU A 72 -13.70 -7.70 6.05
N CYS A 73 -14.49 -7.01 5.23
CA CYS A 73 -13.98 -6.34 4.04
C CYS A 73 -12.95 -5.26 4.41
N LEU A 74 -13.26 -4.44 5.42
CA LEU A 74 -12.36 -3.40 5.93
C LEU A 74 -11.08 -4.02 6.50
N ASP A 75 -11.19 -5.09 7.29
CA ASP A 75 -10.05 -5.86 7.81
C ASP A 75 -9.17 -6.41 6.68
N PHE A 76 -9.78 -6.97 5.64
CA PHE A 76 -9.06 -7.48 4.47
C PHE A 76 -8.26 -6.35 3.77
N LEU A 77 -8.86 -5.17 3.59
CA LEU A 77 -8.20 -4.01 3.00
C LEU A 77 -7.07 -3.48 3.89
N MET A 78 -7.29 -3.37 5.20
CA MET A 78 -6.28 -2.89 6.14
C MET A 78 -5.06 -3.82 6.18
N ARG A 79 -5.18 -5.13 5.91
CA ARG A 79 -4.06 -6.08 5.95
C ARG A 79 -3.02 -5.91 4.84
N PHE A 80 -3.36 -5.28 3.72
CA PHE A 80 -2.44 -5.08 2.58
C PHE A 80 -1.10 -4.44 2.97
N PRO A 81 -1.08 -3.27 3.65
CA PRO A 81 0.17 -2.63 4.07
C PRO A 81 0.88 -3.32 5.24
N PHE A 82 0.15 -3.96 6.17
CA PHE A 82 0.74 -4.40 7.44
C PHE A 82 1.31 -5.82 7.45
N GLN A 83 0.70 -6.75 6.72
CA GLN A 83 1.08 -8.17 6.81
C GLN A 83 2.18 -8.53 5.80
N LYS A 84 2.98 -9.57 6.10
CA LYS A 84 3.91 -10.19 5.14
C LYS A 84 3.38 -11.56 4.72
N THR A 85 3.58 -11.94 3.47
CA THR A 85 3.24 -13.31 3.03
C THR A 85 4.31 -14.29 3.51
N PRO A 86 3.96 -15.44 4.12
CA PRO A 86 4.89 -16.51 4.50
C PRO A 86 5.81 -16.96 3.37
N ALA A 87 5.37 -16.93 2.10
CA ALA A 87 6.23 -17.25 0.95
C ALA A 87 7.50 -16.37 0.85
N GLN A 88 7.45 -15.13 1.33
CA GLN A 88 8.63 -14.26 1.42
C GLN A 88 9.49 -14.59 2.63
N GLU A 89 8.88 -15.01 3.74
CA GLU A 89 9.59 -15.41 4.95
C GLU A 89 10.28 -16.77 4.80
N VAL A 90 9.81 -17.66 3.92
CA VAL A 90 10.39 -18.99 3.70
C VAL A 90 11.78 -18.93 3.06
N LYS A 91 12.04 -17.96 2.16
CA LYS A 91 13.26 -17.95 1.32
C LYS A 91 14.58 -18.15 2.08
N PRO A 92 14.85 -17.43 3.19
CA PRO A 92 16.10 -17.59 3.94
C PRO A 92 16.24 -18.96 4.61
N TYR A 93 15.12 -19.64 4.88
CA TYR A 93 15.09 -20.93 5.55
C TYR A 93 15.17 -22.12 4.59
N LEU A 94 15.12 -21.89 3.26
CA LEU A 94 15.20 -22.96 2.25
C LEU A 94 16.56 -23.66 2.23
N LEU A 95 17.61 -22.97 2.67
CA LEU A 95 18.97 -23.51 2.76
C LEU A 95 19.18 -24.36 4.02
N LEU A 96 18.29 -24.26 5.00
CA LEU A 96 18.42 -25.02 6.24
C LEU A 96 17.88 -26.44 6.07
N PRO A 97 18.45 -27.44 6.77
CA PRO A 97 18.00 -28.84 6.71
C PRO A 97 16.71 -29.05 7.52
N VAL A 98 15.64 -28.31 7.19
CA VAL A 98 14.32 -28.39 7.85
C VAL A 98 13.29 -28.90 6.85
N LYS A 99 12.43 -29.84 7.27
CA LYS A 99 11.32 -30.32 6.44
C LYS A 99 10.40 -29.17 6.05
N ARG A 100 10.27 -28.91 4.74
CA ARG A 100 9.51 -27.79 4.16
C ARG A 100 8.06 -27.71 4.65
N ASN A 101 7.39 -28.87 4.78
CA ASN A 101 6.03 -28.92 5.32
C ASN A 101 5.95 -28.33 6.73
N ARG A 102 6.84 -28.74 7.64
CA ARG A 102 6.87 -28.21 9.01
C ARG A 102 7.19 -26.71 9.06
N LEU A 103 8.04 -26.22 8.14
CA LEU A 103 8.35 -24.81 8.04
C LEU A 103 7.10 -23.99 7.63
N ILE A 104 6.39 -24.44 6.60
CA ILE A 104 5.16 -23.78 6.11
C ILE A 104 4.08 -23.81 7.19
N ASP A 105 3.87 -24.95 7.83
CA ASP A 105 2.89 -25.11 8.91
C ASP A 105 3.21 -24.15 10.07
N SER A 106 4.48 -24.06 10.46
CA SER A 106 4.92 -23.14 11.53
C SER A 106 4.70 -21.67 11.16
N LEU A 107 4.88 -21.29 9.90
CA LEU A 107 4.65 -19.92 9.43
C LEU A 107 3.16 -19.60 9.30
N LEU A 108 2.33 -20.56 8.88
CA LEU A 108 0.87 -20.43 8.83
C LEU A 108 0.28 -20.28 10.23
N ILE A 109 0.76 -21.05 11.20
CA ILE A 109 0.36 -20.91 12.62
C ILE A 109 0.80 -19.54 13.14
N ARG A 110 2.01 -19.09 12.83
CA ARG A 110 2.49 -17.76 13.21
C ARG A 110 1.63 -16.64 12.63
N SER A 111 1.13 -16.81 11.40
CA SER A 111 0.21 -15.86 10.76
C SER A 111 -1.17 -15.86 11.42
N GLY A 112 -1.69 -17.04 11.81
CA GLY A 112 -2.97 -17.17 12.52
C GLY A 112 -2.94 -16.57 13.94
N LEU A 113 -1.82 -16.73 14.65
CA LEU A 113 -1.61 -16.18 16.00
C LEU A 113 -1.01 -14.76 15.99
N ASN A 114 -1.12 -14.04 14.88
CA ASN A 114 -0.58 -12.69 14.80
C ASN A 114 -1.44 -11.72 15.61
N GLY A 115 -0.80 -10.80 16.33
CA GLY A 115 -1.49 -9.80 17.16
C GLY A 115 -2.42 -8.87 16.36
N PHE A 116 -2.23 -8.76 15.04
CA PHE A 116 -3.14 -8.03 14.16
C PHE A 116 -4.57 -8.61 14.16
N ASN A 117 -4.72 -9.92 14.37
CA ASN A 117 -6.05 -10.56 14.43
C ASN A 117 -6.82 -10.21 15.71
N LEU A 118 -6.14 -9.65 16.72
CA LEU A 118 -6.74 -9.22 17.97
C LEU A 118 -7.17 -7.75 17.95
N ILE A 119 -6.82 -6.98 16.91
CA ILE A 119 -7.10 -5.53 16.86
C ILE A 119 -8.61 -5.27 16.94
N TRP A 120 -9.41 -6.05 16.22
CA TRP A 120 -10.86 -5.89 16.22
C TRP A 120 -11.53 -6.24 17.55
N LEU A 121 -10.88 -7.01 18.43
CA LEU A 121 -11.41 -7.26 19.76
C LEU A 121 -11.49 -5.97 20.59
N PHE A 122 -10.63 -4.97 20.33
CA PHE A 122 -10.75 -3.66 20.99
C PHE A 122 -12.04 -2.91 20.62
N PHE A 123 -12.66 -3.23 19.48
CA PHE A 123 -13.96 -2.68 19.08
C PHE A 123 -15.11 -3.54 19.61
N PHE A 124 -15.06 -4.85 19.38
CA PHE A 124 -16.17 -5.75 19.70
C PHE A 124 -16.31 -6.07 21.19
N VAL A 125 -15.21 -6.13 21.96
CA VAL A 125 -15.28 -6.46 23.40
C VAL A 125 -16.01 -5.37 24.18
N PRO A 126 -15.66 -4.07 24.07
CA PRO A 126 -16.42 -3.01 24.74
C PRO A 126 -17.89 -2.96 24.30
N PHE A 127 -18.14 -3.17 23.00
CA PHE A 127 -19.49 -3.21 22.46
C PHE A 127 -20.31 -4.36 23.08
N ALA A 128 -19.74 -5.56 23.14
CA ALA A 128 -20.38 -6.74 23.70
C ALA A 128 -20.63 -6.60 25.21
N ILE A 129 -19.70 -5.98 25.95
CA ILE A 129 -19.88 -5.70 27.38
C ILE A 129 -21.10 -4.82 27.62
N ILE A 130 -21.40 -3.85 26.77
CA ILE A 130 -22.52 -2.93 26.98
C ILE A 130 -23.84 -3.52 26.45
N SER A 131 -23.83 -4.12 25.27
CA SER A 131 -25.03 -4.59 24.58
C SER A 131 -25.47 -6.00 24.97
N ILE A 132 -24.53 -6.95 25.07
CA ILE A 132 -24.84 -8.39 25.23
C ILE A 132 -24.99 -8.77 26.71
N THR A 133 -24.26 -8.13 27.63
CA THR A 133 -24.34 -8.47 29.07
C THR A 133 -25.74 -8.34 29.65
N ARG A 134 -26.53 -7.39 29.13
CA ARG A 134 -27.91 -7.15 29.56
C ARG A 134 -28.84 -8.33 29.28
N PHE A 135 -28.56 -9.13 28.26
CA PHE A 135 -29.45 -10.20 27.79
C PHE A 135 -28.86 -11.61 27.99
N TYR A 136 -27.56 -11.78 27.76
CA TYR A 136 -26.88 -13.10 27.74
C TYR A 136 -25.74 -13.23 28.77
N GLY A 137 -25.56 -12.21 29.62
CA GLY A 137 -24.56 -12.21 30.70
C GLY A 137 -23.10 -12.24 30.23
N ILE A 138 -22.19 -12.55 31.14
CA ILE A 138 -20.73 -12.56 30.89
C ILE A 138 -20.32 -13.71 29.97
N THR A 139 -21.04 -14.83 30.04
CA THR A 139 -20.80 -16.01 29.20
C THR A 139 -21.02 -15.70 27.72
N GLY A 140 -22.10 -14.99 27.38
CA GLY A 140 -22.38 -14.57 25.99
C GLY A 140 -21.32 -13.63 25.42
N VAL A 141 -20.74 -12.76 26.25
CA VAL A 141 -19.65 -11.86 25.84
C VAL A 141 -18.37 -12.64 25.51
N LEU A 142 -18.04 -13.65 26.32
CA LEU A 142 -16.86 -14.47 26.10
C LEU A 142 -16.98 -15.33 24.83
N THR A 143 -18.11 -16.01 24.65
CA THR A 143 -18.37 -16.83 23.46
C THR A 143 -18.38 -15.98 22.20
N TYR A 144 -19.05 -14.82 22.22
CA TYR A 144 -19.05 -13.87 21.11
C TYR A 144 -17.64 -13.37 20.75
N SER A 145 -16.83 -13.03 21.75
CA SER A 145 -15.45 -12.58 21.53
C SER A 145 -14.55 -13.66 20.91
N ILE A 146 -14.72 -14.92 21.32
CA ILE A 146 -14.00 -16.05 20.73
C ILE A 146 -14.47 -16.30 19.29
N GLY A 147 -15.78 -16.23 19.04
CA GLY A 147 -16.35 -16.37 17.70
C GLY A 147 -15.80 -15.34 16.72
N ILE A 148 -15.80 -14.06 17.10
CA ILE A 148 -15.21 -12.98 16.30
C ILE A 148 -13.71 -13.21 16.08
N TRP A 149 -12.98 -13.61 17.10
CA TRP A 149 -11.55 -13.90 16.94
C TRP A 149 -11.29 -15.00 15.91
N LEU A 150 -12.06 -16.09 15.95
CA LEU A 150 -11.98 -17.14 14.92
C LEU A 150 -12.32 -16.62 13.53
N LEU A 151 -13.33 -15.75 13.43
CA LEU A 151 -13.71 -15.13 12.16
C LEU A 151 -12.59 -14.22 11.61
N MET A 152 -11.90 -13.47 12.47
CA MET A 152 -10.73 -12.69 12.08
C MET A 152 -9.55 -13.58 11.65
N VAL A 153 -9.39 -14.76 12.25
CA VAL A 153 -8.40 -15.76 11.80
C VAL A 153 -8.78 -16.36 10.45
N LEU A 154 -10.07 -16.62 10.20
CA LEU A 154 -10.58 -17.05 8.89
C LEU A 154 -10.27 -16.00 7.82
N ASN A 155 -10.61 -14.74 8.08
CA ASN A 155 -10.36 -13.63 7.16
C ASN A 155 -8.86 -13.43 6.90
N ASN A 156 -8.02 -13.67 7.89
CA ASN A 156 -6.56 -13.65 7.74
C ASN A 156 -6.05 -14.73 6.76
N TYR A 157 -6.58 -15.96 6.82
CA TYR A 157 -6.20 -17.02 5.86
C TYR A 157 -6.77 -16.78 4.47
N TRP A 158 -7.97 -16.19 4.37
CA TRP A 158 -8.56 -15.73 3.11
C TRP A 158 -7.70 -14.64 2.46
N PHE A 159 -7.31 -13.63 3.23
CA PHE A 159 -6.37 -12.59 2.80
C PHE A 159 -5.05 -13.18 2.32
N LEU A 160 -4.51 -14.15 3.06
CA LEU A 160 -3.25 -14.77 2.70
C LEU A 160 -3.32 -15.53 1.36
N LEU A 161 -4.41 -16.23 1.13
CA LEU A 161 -4.67 -16.94 -0.13
C LEU A 161 -4.72 -15.97 -1.31
N CYS A 162 -5.57 -14.93 -1.21
CA CYS A 162 -5.72 -13.90 -2.23
C CYS A 162 -4.38 -13.24 -2.54
N ARG A 163 -3.64 -12.86 -1.50
CA ARG A 163 -2.36 -12.17 -1.66
C ARG A 163 -1.29 -13.07 -2.26
N THR A 164 -1.29 -14.36 -1.94
CA THR A 164 -0.31 -15.30 -2.48
C THR A 164 -0.56 -15.56 -3.97
N LEU A 165 -1.83 -15.71 -4.38
CA LEU A 165 -2.25 -15.82 -5.78
C LEU A 165 -1.93 -14.55 -6.58
N MET A 166 -2.25 -13.38 -6.04
CA MET A 166 -1.98 -12.07 -6.66
C MET A 166 -0.48 -11.83 -6.87
N ASN A 167 0.35 -12.32 -5.94
CA ASN A 167 1.80 -12.25 -6.04
C ASN A 167 2.39 -13.15 -7.13
N GLU A 168 1.67 -14.20 -7.55
CA GLU A 168 2.06 -15.06 -8.68
C GLU A 168 1.60 -14.43 -10.00
N ARG A 169 0.31 -14.09 -10.11
CA ARG A 169 -0.27 -13.44 -11.28
C ARG A 169 -1.24 -12.33 -10.86
N VAL A 170 -1.05 -11.15 -11.42
CA VAL A 170 -1.86 -9.95 -11.13
C VAL A 170 -3.35 -10.16 -11.43
N TRP A 171 -3.70 -11.02 -12.40
CA TRP A 171 -5.09 -11.36 -12.74
C TRP A 171 -5.92 -11.91 -11.58
N TRP A 172 -5.28 -12.50 -10.55
CA TRP A 172 -5.99 -12.99 -9.37
C TRP A 172 -6.55 -11.87 -8.47
N ILE A 173 -6.31 -10.59 -8.79
CA ILE A 173 -7.04 -9.46 -8.20
C ILE A 173 -8.56 -9.58 -8.39
N ILE A 174 -9.00 -10.25 -9.46
CA ILE A 174 -10.42 -10.48 -9.73
C ILE A 174 -11.07 -11.28 -8.60
N LEU A 175 -10.37 -12.20 -7.93
CA LEU A 175 -10.95 -13.08 -6.92
C LEU A 175 -11.51 -12.33 -5.69
N PRO A 176 -10.76 -11.46 -4.99
CA PRO A 176 -11.34 -10.64 -3.94
C PRO A 176 -12.36 -9.62 -4.47
N ILE A 177 -12.17 -9.05 -5.67
CA ILE A 177 -13.15 -8.13 -6.27
C ILE A 177 -14.48 -8.83 -6.54
N LEU A 178 -14.45 -10.07 -7.03
CA LEU A 178 -15.65 -10.84 -7.31
C LEU A 178 -16.31 -11.28 -6.01
N ALA A 179 -15.54 -11.72 -5.01
CA ALA A 179 -16.08 -12.11 -3.70
C ALA A 179 -16.75 -10.93 -2.96
N TYR A 180 -16.09 -9.77 -2.88
CA TYR A 180 -16.69 -8.59 -2.24
C TYR A 180 -17.68 -7.87 -3.15
N GLY A 181 -17.52 -7.97 -4.47
CA GLY A 181 -18.43 -7.44 -5.47
C GLY A 181 -19.74 -8.21 -5.55
N SER A 182 -19.73 -9.53 -5.33
CA SER A 182 -20.95 -10.33 -5.22
C SER A 182 -21.69 -10.04 -3.92
N ILE A 183 -20.97 -9.80 -2.82
CA ILE A 183 -21.54 -9.31 -1.56
C ILE A 183 -22.20 -7.94 -1.79
N ALA A 184 -21.51 -7.00 -2.44
CA ALA A 184 -22.05 -5.68 -2.74
C ALA A 184 -23.24 -5.73 -3.71
N ALA A 185 -23.19 -6.59 -4.73
CA ALA A 185 -24.32 -6.82 -5.65
C ALA A 185 -25.53 -7.41 -4.90
N GLY A 186 -25.29 -8.30 -3.94
CA GLY A 186 -26.32 -8.83 -3.03
C GLY A 186 -26.95 -7.79 -2.10
N MET A 187 -26.35 -6.60 -1.95
CA MET A 187 -26.95 -5.48 -1.21
C MET A 187 -27.92 -4.64 -2.06
N PHE A 188 -27.82 -4.69 -3.39
CA PHE A 188 -28.70 -3.94 -4.30
C PHE A 188 -30.04 -4.66 -4.57
N ILE A 189 -30.23 -5.88 -4.05
CA ILE A 189 -31.49 -6.61 -4.10
C ILE A 189 -32.33 -6.13 -2.90
N PRO A 190 -33.45 -5.41 -3.10
CA PRO A 190 -34.28 -4.96 -2.00
C PRO A 190 -35.07 -6.13 -1.38
N ASP A 191 -35.26 -6.05 -0.07
CA ASP A 191 -36.31 -6.69 0.76
C ASP A 191 -36.02 -8.00 1.52
N ASN A 192 -34.80 -8.52 1.53
CA ASN A 192 -34.22 -9.40 2.57
C ASN A 192 -33.02 -10.09 1.93
N SER A 193 -31.83 -9.52 2.09
CA SER A 193 -30.63 -10.20 1.58
C SER A 193 -30.32 -11.37 2.51
N PRO A 194 -30.37 -12.63 2.03
CA PRO A 194 -30.06 -13.81 2.85
C PRO A 194 -28.62 -13.78 3.41
N LEU A 195 -27.77 -12.88 2.90
CA LEU A 195 -26.43 -12.63 3.41
C LEU A 195 -26.42 -11.88 4.74
N PHE A 196 -27.34 -10.91 4.93
CA PHE A 196 -27.45 -10.17 6.19
C PHE A 196 -28.05 -11.06 7.26
N ASP A 197 -29.10 -11.82 6.92
CA ASP A 197 -29.71 -12.80 7.82
C ASP A 197 -28.69 -13.86 8.24
N TRP A 198 -27.92 -14.41 7.30
CA TRP A 198 -26.83 -15.35 7.63
C TRP A 198 -25.75 -14.75 8.53
N SER A 199 -25.41 -13.47 8.34
CA SER A 199 -24.43 -12.77 9.19
C SER A 199 -24.97 -12.53 10.60
N VAL A 200 -26.26 -12.24 10.72
CA VAL A 200 -26.98 -12.10 11.98
C VAL A 200 -27.07 -13.44 12.71
N ASP A 201 -27.49 -14.51 12.01
CA ASP A 201 -27.56 -15.89 12.52
C ASP A 201 -26.19 -16.39 13.01
N LEU A 202 -25.11 -16.09 12.28
CA LEU A 202 -23.76 -16.40 12.71
C LEU A 202 -23.39 -15.66 14.00
N GLY A 203 -23.70 -14.37 14.08
CA GLY A 203 -23.44 -13.55 15.24
C GLY A 203 -24.19 -14.02 16.48
N GLU A 204 -25.49 -14.30 16.34
CA GLU A 204 -26.33 -14.91 17.38
C GLU A 204 -25.82 -16.30 17.77
N GLY A 205 -25.42 -17.11 16.80
CA GLY A 205 -24.82 -18.41 17.03
C GLY A 205 -23.55 -18.34 17.90
N PHE A 206 -22.77 -17.26 17.79
CA PHE A 206 -21.63 -17.03 18.69
C PHE A 206 -22.05 -16.56 20.08
N ILE A 207 -23.08 -15.72 20.18
CA ILE A 207 -23.60 -15.22 21.47
C ILE A 207 -24.17 -16.39 22.29
N LEU A 208 -25.00 -17.23 21.66
CA LEU A 208 -25.64 -18.40 22.27
C LEU A 208 -24.66 -19.56 22.51
N GLY A 209 -23.47 -19.52 21.91
CA GLY A 209 -22.47 -20.58 22.08
C GLY A 209 -22.81 -21.87 21.34
N HIS A 210 -23.55 -21.80 20.22
CA HIS A 210 -23.95 -22.97 19.46
C HIS A 210 -22.72 -23.72 18.90
N LEU A 211 -22.54 -24.98 19.30
CA LEU A 211 -21.37 -25.77 18.88
C LEU A 211 -21.28 -25.94 17.35
N LEU A 212 -22.42 -25.91 16.66
CA LEU A 212 -22.48 -26.06 15.20
C LEU A 212 -21.83 -24.87 14.46
N THR A 213 -22.06 -23.63 14.93
CA THR A 213 -21.51 -22.43 14.30
C THR A 213 -20.00 -22.34 14.53
N PHE A 214 -19.54 -22.67 15.75
CA PHE A 214 -18.12 -22.77 16.06
C PHE A 214 -17.41 -23.85 15.25
N THR A 215 -18.00 -25.04 15.13
CA THR A 215 -17.40 -26.13 14.33
C THR A 215 -17.39 -25.80 12.84
N GLY A 216 -18.43 -25.16 12.31
CA GLY A 216 -18.46 -24.69 10.92
C GLY A 216 -17.35 -23.69 10.59
N VAL A 217 -17.16 -22.66 11.43
CA VAL A 217 -16.09 -21.66 11.24
C VAL A 217 -14.71 -22.30 11.40
N PHE A 218 -14.54 -23.17 12.39
CA PHE A 218 -13.28 -23.89 12.58
C PHE A 218 -12.94 -24.79 11.39
N ALA A 219 -13.93 -25.51 10.85
CA ALA A 219 -13.76 -26.33 9.64
C ALA A 219 -13.34 -25.47 8.44
N ALA A 220 -13.95 -24.30 8.24
CA ALA A 220 -13.58 -23.36 7.19
C ALA A 220 -12.13 -22.86 7.33
N ILE A 221 -11.68 -22.58 8.56
CA ILE A 221 -10.28 -22.21 8.85
C ILE A 221 -9.34 -23.35 8.45
N VAL A 222 -9.67 -24.60 8.81
CA VAL A 222 -8.85 -25.78 8.50
C VAL A 222 -8.76 -25.99 6.98
N VAL A 223 -9.87 -25.87 6.25
CA VAL A 223 -9.89 -25.98 4.78
C VAL A 223 -9.00 -24.91 4.15
N LEU A 224 -9.16 -23.64 4.53
CA LEU A 224 -8.31 -22.56 4.01
C LEU A 224 -6.84 -22.76 4.37
N TRP A 225 -6.56 -23.32 5.55
CA TRP A 225 -5.19 -23.66 5.96
C TRP A 225 -4.56 -24.71 5.03
N PHE A 226 -5.28 -25.78 4.70
CA PHE A 226 -4.81 -26.80 3.76
C PHE A 226 -4.59 -26.26 2.35
N ILE A 227 -5.52 -25.44 1.84
CA ILE A 227 -5.38 -24.81 0.51
C ILE A 227 -4.14 -23.90 0.48
N ASN A 228 -3.97 -23.05 1.49
CA ASN A 228 -2.79 -22.19 1.61
C ASN A 228 -1.50 -23.00 1.69
N ARG A 229 -1.48 -24.10 2.46
CA ARG A 229 -0.33 -25.00 2.57
C ARG A 229 0.05 -25.60 1.21
N GLY A 230 -0.90 -26.18 0.49
CA GLY A 230 -0.66 -26.76 -0.83
C GLY A 230 -0.12 -25.76 -1.84
N LEU A 231 -0.71 -24.56 -1.86
CA LEU A 231 -0.29 -23.47 -2.75
C LEU A 231 1.14 -22.99 -2.45
N MET A 232 1.49 -22.82 -1.17
CA MET A 232 2.85 -22.42 -0.79
C MET A 232 3.90 -23.46 -1.16
N ILE A 233 3.60 -24.75 -0.97
CA ILE A 233 4.50 -25.85 -1.38
C ILE A 233 4.77 -25.74 -2.89
N LYS A 234 3.72 -25.61 -3.71
CA LYS A 234 3.85 -25.48 -5.17
C LYS A 234 4.70 -24.28 -5.58
N LEU A 235 4.52 -23.13 -4.92
CA LEU A 235 5.32 -21.93 -5.19
C LEU A 235 6.80 -22.09 -4.84
N ILE A 236 7.11 -22.77 -3.73
CA ILE A 236 8.49 -23.05 -3.34
C ILE A 236 9.16 -23.99 -4.36
N TYR A 237 8.47 -25.04 -4.80
CA TYR A 237 8.98 -25.94 -5.84
C TYR A 237 9.21 -25.21 -7.17
N ASN A 238 8.28 -24.34 -7.59
CA ASN A 238 8.45 -23.54 -8.79
C ASN A 238 9.62 -22.54 -8.69
N GLU A 239 9.90 -21.98 -7.52
CA GLU A 239 11.03 -21.07 -7.34
C GLU A 239 12.37 -21.81 -7.31
N ILE A 240 12.43 -23.04 -6.78
CA ILE A 240 13.64 -23.89 -6.82
C ILE A 240 13.90 -24.41 -8.25
N ASN A 241 12.84 -24.75 -8.98
CA ASN A 241 12.93 -25.25 -10.36
C ASN A 241 13.13 -24.13 -11.40
N LYS A 242 13.14 -22.86 -10.99
CA LYS A 242 13.55 -21.78 -11.89
C LYS A 242 15.05 -21.89 -12.15
N VAL A 243 15.39 -22.50 -13.27
CA VAL A 243 16.64 -22.19 -13.96
C VAL A 243 16.56 -20.72 -14.34
N GLU A 244 17.52 -19.91 -13.91
CA GLU A 244 17.59 -18.51 -14.29
C GLU A 244 17.55 -18.43 -15.83
N ASP A 245 16.51 -17.80 -16.38
CA ASP A 245 16.45 -17.48 -17.81
C ASP A 245 17.59 -16.49 -18.11
N THR A 246 18.76 -17.02 -18.45
CA THR A 246 19.96 -16.27 -18.86
C THR A 246 19.81 -15.67 -20.26
N LYS A 247 18.67 -15.88 -20.92
CA LYS A 247 18.42 -15.31 -22.25
C LYS A 247 17.96 -13.86 -22.10
N VAL A 248 18.88 -12.93 -22.36
CA VAL A 248 18.60 -11.51 -22.59
C VAL A 248 17.68 -11.40 -23.81
N LYS A 249 16.37 -11.56 -23.60
CA LYS A 249 15.35 -11.37 -24.63
C LYS A 249 15.26 -9.86 -24.93
N HIS A 250 15.90 -9.48 -26.03
CA HIS A 250 15.86 -8.15 -26.66
C HIS A 250 16.44 -7.00 -25.83
N VAL A 251 17.63 -6.52 -26.21
CA VAL A 251 18.07 -5.17 -25.83
C VAL A 251 17.27 -4.19 -26.68
N SER A 252 16.27 -3.53 -26.09
CA SER A 252 15.63 -2.40 -26.76
C SER A 252 16.65 -1.27 -26.91
N GLU A 253 17.07 -1.01 -28.14
CA GLU A 253 17.91 0.13 -28.49
C GLU A 253 17.01 1.34 -28.79
N TYR A 254 16.95 2.27 -27.83
CA TYR A 254 16.25 3.54 -28.02
C TYR A 254 17.16 4.56 -28.71
N LYS A 255 17.44 4.35 -30.01
CA LYS A 255 18.36 5.21 -30.81
C LYS A 255 17.96 6.69 -30.85
N PHE A 256 16.68 7.03 -30.61
CA PHE A 256 16.21 8.41 -30.54
C PHE A 256 16.88 9.23 -29.42
N LEU A 257 17.30 8.58 -28.34
CA LEU A 257 17.92 9.26 -27.19
C LEU A 257 19.40 9.60 -27.41
N ASP A 258 20.05 9.00 -28.41
CA ASP A 258 21.48 9.19 -28.65
C ASP A 258 21.80 10.62 -29.13
N ARG A 259 20.81 11.35 -29.67
CA ARG A 259 20.93 12.77 -30.07
C ARG A 259 21.16 13.73 -28.89
N TYR A 260 20.88 13.32 -27.65
CA TYR A 260 20.94 14.18 -26.46
C TYR A 260 22.24 14.01 -25.64
N GLY A 261 23.26 13.33 -26.18
CA GLY A 261 24.56 13.13 -25.54
C GLY A 261 24.44 12.38 -24.20
N GLU A 262 25.26 12.76 -23.21
CA GLU A 262 25.33 12.10 -21.90
C GLU A 262 23.98 12.08 -21.15
N ILE A 263 23.18 13.15 -21.26
CA ILE A 263 21.85 13.23 -20.65
C ILE A 263 20.91 12.21 -21.30
N GLY A 264 20.99 12.05 -22.63
CA GLY A 264 20.26 11.04 -23.38
C GLY A 264 20.59 9.61 -22.95
N GLU A 265 21.87 9.34 -22.68
CA GLU A 265 22.30 8.02 -22.19
C GLU A 265 21.72 7.71 -20.80
N TYR A 266 21.74 8.67 -19.87
CA TYR A 266 21.11 8.48 -18.56
C TYR A 266 19.59 8.34 -18.66
N MET A 267 18.93 9.12 -19.52
CA MET A 267 17.50 8.94 -19.78
C MET A 267 17.19 7.55 -20.33
N ARG A 268 18.04 7.02 -21.22
CA ARG A 268 17.91 5.67 -21.78
C ARG A 268 18.08 4.60 -20.70
N LEU A 269 19.05 4.77 -19.80
CA LEU A 269 19.25 3.86 -18.68
C LEU A 269 18.05 3.87 -17.72
N GLU A 270 17.52 5.06 -17.40
CA GLU A 270 16.34 5.21 -16.56
C GLU A 270 15.10 4.57 -17.19
N LEU A 271 14.86 4.79 -18.49
CA LEU A 271 13.75 4.17 -19.21
C LEU A 271 13.87 2.63 -19.24
N LYS A 272 15.08 2.12 -19.46
CA LYS A 272 15.35 0.67 -19.39
C LYS A 272 15.08 0.13 -17.99
N MET A 273 15.48 0.85 -16.94
CA MET A 273 15.19 0.49 -15.56
C MET A 273 13.68 0.40 -15.30
N LEU A 274 12.93 1.40 -15.74
CA LEU A 274 11.47 1.48 -15.57
C LEU A 274 10.74 0.30 -16.23
N LEU A 275 11.16 -0.09 -17.44
CA LEU A 275 10.46 -1.10 -18.24
C LEU A 275 10.93 -2.54 -17.97
N ARG A 276 12.20 -2.73 -17.60
CA ARG A 276 12.79 -4.07 -17.40
C ARG A 276 12.60 -4.59 -15.97
N ASN A 277 12.71 -3.72 -14.97
CA ASN A 277 12.77 -4.16 -13.58
C ASN A 277 11.38 -4.44 -13.01
N LYS A 278 11.28 -5.50 -12.20
CA LYS A 278 9.98 -5.98 -11.69
C LYS A 278 9.32 -4.94 -10.78
N VAL A 279 10.09 -4.27 -9.93
CA VAL A 279 9.58 -3.22 -9.02
C VAL A 279 8.99 -2.07 -9.82
N CYS A 280 9.77 -1.49 -10.74
CA CYS A 280 9.35 -0.32 -11.51
C CYS A 280 8.19 -0.65 -12.47
N LYS A 281 8.21 -1.82 -13.11
CA LYS A 281 7.12 -2.29 -13.97
C LYS A 281 5.82 -2.52 -13.20
N THR A 282 5.92 -3.03 -11.96
CA THR A 282 4.75 -3.17 -11.09
C THR A 282 4.25 -1.80 -10.67
N ALA A 283 5.13 -0.87 -10.29
CA ALA A 283 4.76 0.51 -9.97
C ALA A 283 4.04 1.21 -11.13
N LEU A 284 4.57 1.10 -12.36
CA LEU A 284 3.93 1.63 -13.57
C LEU A 284 2.53 1.06 -13.79
N ARG A 285 2.37 -0.27 -13.67
CA ARG A 285 1.06 -0.93 -13.80
C ARG A 285 0.08 -0.48 -12.73
N THR A 286 0.54 -0.33 -11.49
CA THR A 286 -0.31 0.15 -10.38
C THR A 286 -0.76 1.58 -10.62
N VAL A 287 0.13 2.48 -11.04
CA VAL A 287 -0.25 3.86 -11.40
C VAL A 287 -1.29 3.86 -12.51
N PHE A 288 -1.05 3.10 -13.57
CA PHE A 288 -1.95 3.02 -14.71
C PHE A 288 -3.34 2.53 -14.30
N LEU A 289 -3.41 1.45 -13.52
CA LEU A 289 -4.66 0.89 -13.03
C LEU A 289 -5.41 1.92 -12.17
N VAL A 290 -4.73 2.52 -11.19
CA VAL A 290 -5.32 3.48 -10.25
C VAL A 290 -5.84 4.73 -10.95
N VAL A 291 -5.04 5.32 -11.86
CA VAL A 291 -5.45 6.53 -12.60
C VAL A 291 -6.66 6.22 -13.49
N ILE A 292 -6.67 5.06 -14.17
CA ILE A 292 -7.82 4.65 -14.98
C ILE A 292 -9.06 4.43 -14.12
N SER A 293 -8.96 3.69 -13.02
CA SER A 293 -10.13 3.41 -12.19
C SER A 293 -10.71 4.71 -11.60
N PHE A 294 -9.88 5.63 -11.11
CA PHE A 294 -10.38 6.93 -10.66
C PHE A 294 -10.95 7.80 -11.79
N THR A 295 -10.36 7.77 -12.99
CA THR A 295 -10.88 8.50 -14.15
C THR A 295 -12.23 7.93 -14.60
N CYS A 296 -12.38 6.60 -14.64
CA CYS A 296 -13.64 5.94 -14.98
C CYS A 296 -14.72 6.24 -13.93
N ILE A 297 -14.41 6.14 -12.64
CA ILE A 297 -15.35 6.46 -11.56
C ILE A 297 -15.83 7.91 -11.69
N LEU A 298 -14.93 8.86 -11.91
CA LEU A 298 -15.32 10.26 -12.16
C LEU A 298 -16.19 10.42 -13.40
N SER A 299 -15.84 9.73 -14.48
CA SER A 299 -16.54 9.87 -15.76
C SER A 299 -17.97 9.33 -15.68
N PHE A 300 -18.16 8.14 -15.10
CA PHE A 300 -19.41 7.38 -15.17
C PHE A 300 -20.30 7.47 -13.92
N THR A 301 -19.80 7.99 -12.79
CA THR A 301 -20.56 8.06 -11.54
C THR A 301 -20.82 9.52 -11.13
N GLU A 302 -22.03 9.82 -10.63
CA GLU A 302 -22.43 11.14 -10.09
C GLU A 302 -22.16 11.29 -8.58
N ALA A 303 -22.02 10.18 -7.86
CA ALA A 303 -21.75 10.14 -6.41
C ALA A 303 -20.49 10.94 -5.98
N TYR A 304 -19.58 11.24 -6.91
CA TYR A 304 -18.35 11.99 -6.66
C TYR A 304 -18.33 13.35 -7.36
N ASP A 305 -19.49 13.89 -7.76
CA ASP A 305 -19.56 15.17 -8.47
C ASP A 305 -19.34 16.41 -7.58
N GLY A 306 -19.18 16.23 -6.26
CA GLY A 306 -18.82 17.32 -5.35
C GLY A 306 -17.50 18.00 -5.76
N GLN A 307 -17.48 19.33 -5.80
CA GLN A 307 -16.34 20.14 -6.25
C GLN A 307 -15.01 19.79 -5.53
N GLY A 308 -15.09 19.50 -4.23
CA GLY A 308 -13.93 19.06 -3.43
C GLY A 308 -13.41 17.68 -3.85
N MET A 309 -14.30 16.72 -4.15
CA MET A 309 -13.92 15.37 -4.54
C MET A 309 -13.33 15.32 -5.96
N LYS A 310 -13.91 16.08 -6.90
CA LYS A 310 -13.34 16.26 -8.25
C LYS A 310 -11.92 16.81 -8.17
N SER A 311 -11.72 17.85 -7.37
CA SER A 311 -10.41 18.45 -7.15
C SER A 311 -9.43 17.47 -6.52
N PHE A 312 -9.86 16.70 -5.52
CA PHE A 312 -9.05 15.67 -4.87
C PHE A 312 -8.57 14.61 -5.87
N ILE A 313 -9.47 14.05 -6.67
CA ILE A 313 -9.13 13.00 -7.63
C ILE A 313 -8.21 13.54 -8.73
N LEU A 314 -8.43 14.79 -9.16
CA LEU A 314 -7.55 15.48 -10.10
C LEU A 314 -6.12 15.62 -9.54
N VAL A 315 -5.96 16.16 -8.33
CA VAL A 315 -4.66 16.28 -7.65
C VAL A 315 -4.01 14.89 -7.54
N TYR A 316 -4.78 13.92 -7.08
CA TYR A 316 -4.31 12.57 -6.81
C TYR A 316 -3.74 11.89 -8.06
N ASN A 317 -4.46 11.93 -9.18
CA ASN A 317 -4.03 11.26 -10.41
C ASN A 317 -2.70 11.80 -10.96
N PHE A 318 -2.42 13.10 -10.80
CA PHE A 318 -1.14 13.67 -11.22
C PHE A 318 -0.02 13.46 -10.20
N VAL A 319 -0.31 13.62 -8.90
CA VAL A 319 0.71 13.53 -7.84
C VAL A 319 1.15 12.09 -7.55
N ILE A 320 0.23 11.11 -7.63
CA ILE A 320 0.53 9.69 -7.33
C ILE A 320 1.61 9.14 -8.26
N PHE A 321 1.64 9.59 -9.52
CA PHE A 321 2.68 9.23 -10.49
C PHE A 321 4.05 9.66 -9.97
N GLY A 322 4.18 10.93 -9.54
CA GLY A 322 5.41 11.46 -8.95
C GLY A 322 5.83 10.73 -7.68
N ILE A 323 4.90 10.54 -6.74
CA ILE A 323 5.18 9.89 -5.45
C ILE A 323 5.73 8.48 -5.64
N LEU A 324 5.14 7.66 -6.51
CA LEU A 324 5.54 6.26 -6.63
C LEU A 324 6.98 6.08 -7.17
N PHE A 325 7.44 6.95 -8.06
CA PHE A 325 8.81 6.89 -8.59
C PHE A 325 9.81 7.74 -7.82
N LEU A 326 9.45 9.00 -7.51
CA LEU A 326 10.36 9.96 -6.90
C LEU A 326 10.45 9.84 -5.37
N SER A 327 9.51 9.16 -4.70
CA SER A 327 9.67 8.91 -3.26
C SER A 327 10.93 8.10 -2.97
N SER A 328 11.29 7.17 -3.87
CA SER A 328 12.46 6.29 -3.76
C SER A 328 13.62 6.78 -4.65
N LEU A 329 13.71 8.10 -4.86
CA LEU A 329 14.77 8.71 -5.67
C LEU A 329 16.15 8.35 -5.12
N MET A 330 17.09 8.00 -6.01
CA MET A 330 18.44 7.47 -5.72
C MET A 330 18.50 6.08 -5.08
N SER A 331 17.38 5.53 -4.60
CA SER A 331 17.36 4.20 -3.98
C SER A 331 17.58 3.06 -4.97
N TYR A 332 17.18 3.24 -6.22
CA TYR A 332 17.40 2.25 -7.29
C TYR A 332 18.88 2.20 -7.71
N GLU A 333 19.49 3.38 -7.82
CA GLU A 333 20.90 3.59 -8.14
C GLU A 333 21.82 3.12 -7.03
N GLY A 334 21.32 3.05 -5.79
CA GLY A 334 22.06 2.54 -4.65
C GLY A 334 22.71 1.16 -4.88
N ASN A 335 22.20 0.35 -5.81
CA ASN A 335 22.82 -0.93 -6.21
C ASN A 335 24.16 -0.78 -6.95
N TYR A 336 24.39 0.35 -7.62
CA TYR A 336 25.57 0.63 -8.45
C TYR A 336 26.10 2.07 -8.22
N ILE A 337 25.76 2.67 -7.08
CA ILE A 337 26.09 4.06 -6.72
C ILE A 337 27.59 4.30 -6.68
N ASP A 338 28.37 3.29 -6.27
CA ASP A 338 29.83 3.35 -6.22
C ASP A 338 30.44 3.61 -7.60
N GLY A 339 29.86 3.02 -8.65
CA GLY A 339 30.27 3.26 -10.04
C GLY A 339 29.90 4.66 -10.50
N LEU A 340 28.71 5.16 -10.13
CA LEU A 340 28.30 6.53 -10.45
C LEU A 340 29.20 7.57 -9.79
N MET A 341 29.60 7.37 -8.53
CA MET A 341 30.43 8.32 -7.78
C MET A 341 31.89 8.41 -8.25
N SER A 342 32.34 7.50 -9.11
CA SER A 342 33.68 7.56 -9.71
C SER A 342 33.87 8.78 -10.62
N ARG A 343 32.79 9.32 -11.20
CA ARG A 343 32.80 10.49 -12.10
C ARG A 343 32.19 11.72 -11.43
N LYS A 344 32.84 12.89 -11.59
CA LYS A 344 32.49 14.12 -10.86
C LYS A 344 31.12 14.72 -11.24
N GLU A 345 30.62 14.51 -12.46
CA GLU A 345 29.37 15.15 -12.93
C GLU A 345 28.19 14.19 -13.17
N SER A 346 28.40 12.88 -13.02
CA SER A 346 27.41 11.83 -13.31
C SER A 346 26.10 11.99 -12.53
N ILE A 347 26.16 12.43 -11.27
CA ILE A 347 24.98 12.55 -10.41
C ILE A 347 24.13 13.75 -10.85
N TYR A 348 24.75 14.86 -11.24
CA TYR A 348 24.01 16.03 -11.70
C TYR A 348 23.33 15.76 -13.05
N THR A 349 24.05 15.12 -13.98
CA THR A 349 23.49 14.71 -15.28
C THR A 349 22.38 13.68 -15.12
N LEU A 350 22.53 12.72 -14.19
CA LEU A 350 21.47 11.78 -13.83
C LEU A 350 20.23 12.46 -13.25
N LEU A 351 20.37 13.37 -12.28
CA LEU A 351 19.23 14.08 -11.69
C LEU A 351 18.49 14.91 -12.74
N ARG A 352 19.22 15.54 -13.66
CA ARG A 352 18.64 16.27 -14.80
C ARG A 352 17.90 15.33 -15.76
N ALA A 353 18.49 14.19 -16.10
CA ALA A 353 17.86 13.18 -16.95
C ALA A 353 16.55 12.66 -16.34
N LYS A 354 16.55 12.35 -15.03
CA LYS A 354 15.34 11.93 -14.29
C LYS A 354 14.28 13.02 -14.34
N TYR A 355 14.64 14.27 -14.04
CA TYR A 355 13.69 15.38 -14.05
C TYR A 355 12.99 15.52 -15.41
N ILE A 356 13.75 15.49 -16.50
CA ILE A 356 13.21 15.57 -17.87
C ILE A 356 12.30 14.37 -18.16
N LEU A 357 12.75 13.15 -17.88
CA LEU A 357 11.99 11.93 -18.15
C LEU A 357 10.66 11.92 -17.39
N TYR A 358 10.68 12.20 -16.07
CA TYR A 358 9.46 12.22 -15.26
C TYR A 358 8.53 13.38 -15.60
N SER A 359 9.07 14.51 -16.08
CA SER A 359 8.26 15.64 -16.57
C SER A 359 7.54 15.28 -17.87
N ILE A 360 8.21 14.59 -18.79
CA ILE A 360 7.57 14.04 -20.00
C ILE A 360 6.55 12.97 -19.63
N ALA A 361 6.86 12.14 -18.64
CA ALA A 361 5.98 11.05 -18.25
C ALA A 361 4.67 11.51 -17.59
N ILE A 362 4.56 12.77 -17.11
CA ILE A 362 3.29 13.39 -16.68
C ILE A 362 2.27 13.46 -17.83
N LEU A 363 2.71 13.42 -19.08
CA LEU A 363 1.79 13.34 -20.22
C LEU A 363 0.95 12.06 -20.18
N ILE A 364 1.46 10.96 -19.60
CA ILE A 364 0.72 9.70 -19.48
C ILE A 364 -0.57 9.88 -18.67
N PRO A 365 -0.54 10.33 -17.39
CA PRO A 365 -1.78 10.60 -16.65
C PRO A 365 -2.63 11.69 -17.31
N LEU A 366 -2.05 12.68 -18.00
CA LEU A 366 -2.81 13.67 -18.76
C LEU A 366 -3.64 13.03 -19.88
N PHE A 367 -3.05 12.12 -20.67
CA PHE A 367 -3.77 11.37 -21.70
C PHE A 367 -4.82 10.43 -21.10
N LEU A 368 -4.51 9.78 -19.98
CA LEU A 368 -5.47 8.90 -19.30
C LEU A 368 -6.69 9.63 -18.76
N MET A 369 -6.57 10.92 -18.45
CA MET A 369 -7.69 11.74 -17.96
C MET A 369 -8.57 12.33 -19.09
N ILE A 370 -8.26 12.08 -20.37
CA ILE A 370 -9.06 12.56 -21.51
C ILE A 370 -10.54 12.17 -21.42
N PRO A 371 -10.92 10.92 -21.08
CA PRO A 371 -12.33 10.56 -20.96
C PRO A 371 -13.09 11.41 -19.93
N ALA A 372 -12.46 11.76 -18.80
CA ALA A 372 -13.08 12.60 -17.78
C ALA A 372 -13.14 14.09 -18.19
N MET A 373 -12.28 14.54 -19.11
CA MET A 373 -12.39 15.85 -19.75
C MET A 373 -13.51 15.86 -20.80
N ALA A 374 -13.66 14.77 -21.56
CA ALA A 374 -14.65 14.64 -22.62
C ALA A 374 -16.09 14.60 -22.07
N THR A 375 -16.31 14.04 -20.88
CA THR A 375 -17.61 14.06 -20.19
C THR A 375 -17.97 15.43 -19.59
N GLY A 376 -17.12 16.45 -19.74
CA GLY A 376 -17.36 17.80 -19.25
C GLY A 376 -17.28 17.97 -17.73
N LYS A 377 -17.01 16.88 -16.99
CA LYS A 377 -16.91 16.91 -15.52
C LYS A 377 -15.64 17.58 -15.00
N LEU A 378 -14.58 17.63 -15.81
CA LEU A 378 -13.32 18.31 -15.52
C LEU A 378 -12.96 19.34 -16.59
N ALA A 379 -12.58 20.54 -16.15
CA ALA A 379 -12.11 21.58 -17.06
C ALA A 379 -10.70 21.25 -17.56
N VAL A 380 -10.48 21.29 -18.89
CA VAL A 380 -9.16 21.05 -19.51
C VAL A 380 -8.07 21.96 -18.93
N LEU A 381 -8.41 23.23 -18.67
CA LEU A 381 -7.50 24.19 -18.06
C LEU A 381 -6.98 23.74 -16.68
N SER A 382 -7.85 23.12 -15.88
CA SER A 382 -7.46 22.61 -14.55
C SER A 382 -6.50 21.42 -14.66
N CYS A 383 -6.71 20.51 -15.63
CA CYS A 383 -5.81 19.39 -15.89
C CYS A 383 -4.42 19.88 -16.34
N ILE A 384 -4.37 20.86 -17.24
CA ILE A 384 -3.11 21.46 -17.69
C ILE A 384 -2.41 22.17 -16.53
N GLY A 385 -3.15 22.94 -15.72
CA GLY A 385 -2.60 23.61 -14.55
C GLY A 385 -1.99 22.65 -13.55
N TRP A 386 -2.64 21.53 -13.27
CA TRP A 386 -2.10 20.48 -12.41
C TRP A 386 -0.89 19.77 -13.00
N ALA A 387 -0.88 19.46 -14.30
CA ALA A 387 0.27 18.85 -14.94
C ALA A 387 1.53 19.74 -14.84
N VAL A 388 1.38 21.04 -15.11
CA VAL A 388 2.47 22.02 -15.02
C VAL A 388 2.91 22.25 -13.57
N PHE A 389 1.95 22.36 -12.65
CA PHE A 389 2.24 22.54 -11.23
C PHE A 389 2.97 21.34 -10.62
N VAL A 390 2.58 20.11 -10.97
CA VAL A 390 3.23 18.89 -10.49
C VAL A 390 4.65 18.77 -11.04
N ALA A 391 4.85 19.03 -12.33
CA ALA A 391 6.17 19.02 -12.97
C ALA A 391 7.13 20.06 -12.37
N GLY A 392 6.61 21.18 -11.90
CA GLY A 392 7.39 22.23 -11.23
C GLY A 392 7.55 22.00 -9.72
N CYS A 393 6.50 22.33 -8.97
CA CYS A 393 6.54 22.47 -7.52
C CYS A 393 6.62 21.11 -6.79
N VAL A 394 5.75 20.17 -7.16
CA VAL A 394 5.69 18.85 -6.48
C VAL A 394 6.96 18.05 -6.71
N TYR A 395 7.46 18.03 -7.94
CA TYR A 395 8.74 17.39 -8.25
C TYR A 395 9.91 18.05 -7.53
N PHE A 396 9.94 19.39 -7.42
CA PHE A 396 10.95 20.05 -6.60
C PHE A 396 10.97 19.53 -5.15
N CYS A 397 9.80 19.40 -4.51
CA CYS A 397 9.69 18.83 -3.17
C CYS A 397 10.17 17.38 -3.11
N LEU A 398 9.75 16.54 -4.04
CA LEU A 398 10.12 15.11 -4.07
C LEU A 398 11.62 14.92 -4.37
N PHE A 399 12.24 15.77 -5.19
CA PHE A 399 13.68 15.68 -5.48
C PHE A 399 14.56 15.97 -4.26
N GLN A 400 14.03 16.64 -3.22
CA GLN A 400 14.75 16.79 -1.96
C GLN A 400 15.03 15.42 -1.30
N LEU A 401 14.19 14.41 -1.57
CA LEU A 401 14.39 13.04 -1.08
C LEU A 401 15.68 12.41 -1.57
N ALA A 402 16.24 12.84 -2.72
CA ALA A 402 17.55 12.37 -3.15
C ALA A 402 18.63 12.55 -2.05
N VAL A 403 18.53 13.63 -1.26
CA VAL A 403 19.52 13.95 -0.22
C VAL A 403 19.35 13.07 1.02
N TYR A 404 18.13 12.67 1.34
CA TYR A 404 17.78 11.97 2.58
C TYR A 404 17.60 10.46 2.40
N ASN A 405 17.31 10.01 1.19
CA ASN A 405 17.22 8.60 0.87
C ASN A 405 18.60 7.97 0.93
N ASN A 406 18.72 6.96 1.78
CA ASN A 406 19.95 6.23 2.03
C ASN A 406 19.71 4.72 2.05
N ARG A 407 18.61 4.25 1.45
CA ARG A 407 18.27 2.83 1.34
C ARG A 407 18.26 2.40 -0.11
N THR A 408 18.88 1.27 -0.39
CA THR A 408 18.81 0.59 -1.67
C THR A 408 17.47 -0.10 -1.81
N VAL A 409 16.89 0.00 -3.01
CA VAL A 409 15.74 -0.82 -3.41
C VAL A 409 16.26 -1.87 -4.37
N ASP A 410 16.04 -3.13 -4.01
CA ASP A 410 16.44 -4.25 -4.86
C ASP A 410 15.53 -4.32 -6.10
N LEU A 411 16.13 -4.21 -7.29
CA LEU A 411 15.43 -4.05 -8.57
C LEU A 411 14.62 -5.29 -8.97
N ASN A 412 15.06 -6.47 -8.50
CA ASN A 412 14.44 -7.75 -8.79
C ASN A 412 13.49 -8.24 -7.69
N ALA A 413 13.47 -7.57 -6.54
CA ALA A 413 12.53 -7.88 -5.48
C ALA A 413 11.08 -7.59 -5.90
N LYS A 414 10.10 -8.22 -5.25
CA LYS A 414 8.70 -7.83 -5.42
C LYS A 414 8.48 -6.50 -4.69
N MET A 415 7.77 -5.56 -5.32
CA MET A 415 7.49 -4.21 -4.81
C MET A 415 6.98 -4.21 -3.35
N THR A 416 6.21 -5.23 -2.97
CA THR A 416 5.59 -5.40 -1.65
C THR A 416 6.54 -5.87 -0.53
N ASN A 417 7.85 -5.94 -0.77
CA ASN A 417 8.79 -6.29 0.29
C ASN A 417 8.95 -5.11 1.27
N ARG A 418 8.82 -5.37 2.58
CA ARG A 418 8.92 -4.33 3.64
C ARG A 418 10.29 -3.64 3.68
N GLN A 419 11.30 -4.19 3.00
CA GLN A 419 12.58 -3.52 2.74
C GLN A 419 12.40 -2.22 1.93
N ASN A 420 11.37 -2.12 1.09
CA ASN A 420 11.04 -0.96 0.28
C ASN A 420 10.15 0.06 1.02
N MET A 421 9.80 -0.19 2.28
CA MET A 421 9.01 0.77 3.06
C MET A 421 9.93 1.94 3.43
N GLY A 422 9.61 3.10 2.85
CA GLY A 422 10.39 4.31 2.95
C GLY A 422 10.70 4.71 4.38
N THR A 423 11.75 5.53 4.55
CA THR A 423 12.03 6.12 5.86
C THR A 423 10.83 6.94 6.34
N GLY A 424 10.63 7.08 7.66
CA GLY A 424 9.52 7.91 8.17
C GLY A 424 9.53 9.33 7.61
N LEU A 425 10.73 9.85 7.32
CA LEU A 425 10.93 11.14 6.65
C LEU A 425 10.49 11.11 5.17
N GLN A 426 10.73 10.02 4.44
CA GLN A 426 10.25 9.84 3.07
C GLN A 426 8.73 9.85 2.99
N ASN A 427 8.05 9.18 3.94
CA ASN A 427 6.59 9.18 4.00
C ASN A 427 6.05 10.56 4.39
N LEU A 428 6.71 11.27 5.32
CA LEU A 428 6.31 12.63 5.70
C LEU A 428 6.44 13.61 4.54
N ILE A 429 7.56 13.58 3.80
CA ILE A 429 7.79 14.46 2.65
C ILE A 429 6.84 14.09 1.51
N SER A 430 6.59 12.81 1.25
CA SER A 430 5.61 12.37 0.24
C SER A 430 4.18 12.78 0.64
N GLY A 431 3.85 12.70 1.92
CA GLY A 431 2.58 13.17 2.47
C GLY A 431 2.42 14.68 2.36
N ALA A 432 3.47 15.45 2.66
CA ALA A 432 3.48 16.89 2.47
C ALA A 432 3.38 17.27 0.99
N ALA A 433 4.07 16.55 0.10
CA ALA A 433 4.01 16.76 -1.35
C ALA A 433 2.62 16.48 -1.94
N PHE A 434 1.78 15.69 -1.26
CA PHE A 434 0.37 15.50 -1.61
C PHE A 434 -0.57 16.51 -0.92
N GLY A 435 -0.40 16.70 0.39
CA GLY A 435 -1.29 17.52 1.22
C GLY A 435 -1.16 19.02 0.96
N VAL A 436 0.06 19.54 0.76
CA VAL A 436 0.28 20.98 0.53
C VAL A 436 -0.40 21.45 -0.76
N PRO A 437 -0.24 20.79 -1.92
CA PRO A 437 -0.97 21.17 -3.13
C PRO A 437 -2.49 21.12 -2.96
N LEU A 438 -3.00 20.12 -2.24
CA LEU A 438 -4.44 19.97 -2.03
C LEU A 438 -5.02 21.12 -1.19
N LEU A 439 -4.35 21.47 -0.08
CA LEU A 439 -4.73 22.61 0.76
C LEU A 439 -4.61 23.92 -0.02
N MET A 440 -3.55 24.08 -0.80
CA MET A 440 -3.35 25.28 -1.63
C MET A 440 -4.49 25.43 -2.65
N ASN A 441 -4.88 24.35 -3.31
CA ASN A 441 -5.98 24.36 -4.26
C ASN A 441 -7.33 24.62 -3.59
N PHE A 442 -7.60 24.02 -2.42
CA PHE A 442 -8.82 24.30 -1.67
C PHE A 442 -8.94 25.78 -1.29
N MET A 443 -7.86 26.39 -0.79
CA MET A 443 -7.82 27.82 -0.46
C MET A 443 -8.02 28.68 -1.70
N LEU A 444 -7.23 28.46 -2.76
CA LEU A 444 -7.31 29.26 -3.99
C LEU A 444 -8.68 29.17 -4.66
N THR A 445 -9.27 27.97 -4.73
CA THR A 445 -10.60 27.79 -5.33
C THR A 445 -11.70 28.45 -4.53
N THR A 446 -11.58 28.51 -3.19
CA THR A 446 -12.54 29.18 -2.32
C THR A 446 -12.47 30.71 -2.46
N PHE A 447 -11.26 31.28 -2.60
CA PHE A 447 -11.08 32.74 -2.67
C PHE A 447 -11.19 33.33 -4.09
N PHE A 448 -10.69 32.63 -5.10
CA PHE A 448 -10.52 33.17 -6.47
C PHE A 448 -11.30 32.38 -7.53
N GLY A 449 -11.94 31.28 -7.16
CA GLY A 449 -12.67 30.41 -8.08
C GLY A 449 -11.78 29.47 -8.91
N PRO A 450 -12.38 28.50 -9.63
CA PRO A 450 -11.64 27.39 -10.26
C PRO A 450 -10.73 27.82 -11.43
N THR A 451 -11.16 28.79 -12.23
CA THR A 451 -10.46 29.22 -13.45
C THR A 451 -9.21 30.03 -13.12
N VAL A 452 -9.32 30.99 -12.20
CA VAL A 452 -8.18 31.81 -11.73
C VAL A 452 -7.16 30.93 -11.00
N THR A 453 -7.64 29.98 -10.19
CA THR A 453 -6.77 29.00 -9.52
C THR A 453 -5.93 28.20 -10.51
N ALA A 454 -6.52 27.74 -11.62
CA ALA A 454 -5.77 27.01 -12.65
C ALA A 454 -4.66 27.87 -13.28
N TRP A 455 -4.91 29.15 -13.56
CA TRP A 455 -3.88 30.07 -14.06
C TRP A 455 -2.77 30.33 -13.05
N ILE A 456 -3.10 30.49 -11.77
CA ILE A 456 -2.12 30.64 -10.69
C ILE A 456 -1.23 29.38 -10.61
N LEU A 457 -1.82 28.19 -10.70
CA LEU A 457 -1.09 26.92 -10.70
C LEU A 457 -0.13 26.81 -11.90
N ILE A 458 -0.57 27.22 -13.09
CA ILE A 458 0.29 27.28 -14.29
C ILE A 458 1.46 28.24 -14.06
N ALA A 459 1.20 29.46 -13.57
CA ALA A 459 2.23 30.47 -13.35
C ALA A 459 3.30 29.98 -12.36
N ILE A 460 2.87 29.41 -11.23
CA ILE A 460 3.78 28.86 -10.21
C ILE A 460 4.56 27.67 -10.80
N GLY A 461 3.87 26.71 -11.41
CA GLY A 461 4.49 25.52 -12.00
C GLY A 461 5.53 25.87 -13.07
N ALA A 462 5.17 26.76 -14.00
CA ALA A 462 6.08 27.25 -15.03
C ALA A 462 7.30 27.96 -14.45
N GLY A 463 7.12 28.80 -13.41
CA GLY A 463 8.24 29.43 -12.70
C GLY A 463 9.22 28.41 -12.10
N PHE A 464 8.70 27.34 -11.48
CA PHE A 464 9.53 26.25 -10.95
C PHE A 464 10.21 25.39 -12.03
N ILE A 465 9.57 25.21 -13.20
CA ILE A 465 10.16 24.51 -14.34
C ILE A 465 11.31 25.33 -14.94
N LEU A 466 11.11 26.65 -15.12
CA LEU A 466 12.16 27.55 -15.63
C LEU A 466 13.37 27.61 -14.69
N THR A 467 13.12 27.60 -13.38
CA THR A 467 14.17 27.60 -12.35
C THR A 467 14.73 26.20 -12.04
N SER A 468 14.34 25.15 -12.79
CA SER A 468 14.77 23.75 -12.61
C SER A 468 16.27 23.56 -12.44
N ARG A 469 17.07 24.26 -13.24
CA ARG A 469 18.53 24.16 -13.19
C ARG A 469 19.09 24.61 -11.84
N PHE A 470 18.53 25.67 -11.26
CA PHE A 470 19.03 26.24 -10.00
C PHE A 470 18.76 25.30 -8.83
N TRP A 471 17.53 24.80 -8.72
CA TRP A 471 17.18 23.95 -7.60
C TRP A 471 17.75 22.52 -7.72
N LEU A 472 17.87 21.97 -8.93
CA LEU A 472 18.60 20.71 -9.14
C LEU A 472 20.06 20.84 -8.72
N LYS A 473 20.70 21.98 -9.02
CA LYS A 473 22.07 22.27 -8.56
C LYS A 473 22.13 22.35 -7.03
N ASN A 474 21.15 22.95 -6.37
CA ASN A 474 21.07 22.98 -4.90
C ASN A 474 20.91 21.57 -4.29
N VAL A 475 20.02 20.74 -4.86
CA VAL A 475 19.86 19.34 -4.45
C VAL A 475 21.18 18.57 -4.61
N TYR A 476 21.86 18.75 -5.73
CA TYR A 476 23.17 18.15 -6.00
C TYR A 476 24.24 18.56 -4.97
N HIS A 477 24.38 19.85 -4.64
CA HIS A 477 25.36 20.29 -3.64
C HIS A 477 25.08 19.69 -2.26
N ARG A 478 23.81 19.64 -1.86
CA ARG A 478 23.41 19.02 -0.58
C ARG A 478 23.64 17.52 -0.57
N PHE A 479 23.39 16.84 -1.69
CA PHE A 479 23.69 15.42 -1.86
C PHE A 479 25.20 15.17 -1.73
N MET A 480 26.02 15.95 -2.43
CA MET A 480 27.48 15.82 -2.39
C MET A 480 28.06 16.11 -1.00
N LYS A 481 27.52 17.09 -0.27
CA LYS A 481 27.89 17.35 1.13
C LYS A 481 27.65 16.14 2.05
N ARG A 482 26.65 15.31 1.74
CA ARG A 482 26.29 14.10 2.51
C ARG A 482 26.73 12.79 1.86
N ARG A 483 27.54 12.83 0.80
CA ARG A 483 27.86 11.67 -0.05
C ARG A 483 28.28 10.44 0.75
N TYR A 484 29.19 10.59 1.71
CA TYR A 484 29.74 9.46 2.47
C TYR A 484 28.67 8.78 3.33
N LYS A 485 27.83 9.57 4.01
CA LYS A 485 26.72 9.05 4.82
C LYS A 485 25.66 8.35 3.96
N ASN A 486 25.40 8.87 2.76
CA ASN A 486 24.46 8.25 1.83
C ASN A 486 25.03 6.96 1.24
N MET A 487 26.31 6.93 0.85
CA MET A 487 27.01 5.71 0.39
C MET A 487 27.06 4.62 1.44
N GLU A 488 27.42 4.98 2.68
CA GLU A 488 27.41 4.05 3.82
C GLU A 488 26.02 3.47 4.01
N GLY A 489 24.98 4.32 4.03
CA GLY A 489 23.59 3.85 4.12
C GLY A 489 23.19 2.91 2.97
N PHE A 490 23.56 3.24 1.73
CA PHE A 490 23.26 2.38 0.59
C PHE A 490 23.98 1.02 0.71
N ARG A 491 25.26 1.01 1.08
CA ARG A 491 26.03 -0.23 1.28
C ARG A 491 25.47 -1.08 2.41
N ASP A 492 25.15 -0.48 3.56
CA ASP A 492 24.52 -1.14 4.71
C ASP A 492 23.17 -1.78 4.36
N SER A 493 22.39 -1.13 3.50
CA SER A 493 21.06 -1.61 3.12
C SER A 493 21.07 -2.68 2.03
N ARG A 494 22.18 -2.83 1.30
CA ARG A 494 22.36 -3.85 0.25
C ARG A 494 22.73 -5.22 0.85
N GLN A 495 23.40 -5.23 2.01
CA GLN A 495 23.72 -6.42 2.79
C GLN A 495 22.50 -6.92 3.57
#